data_AF-A0A373NR87-F1
#
_entry.id   AF-A0A373NR87-F1
#
_cell.length_a   1.000
_cell.length_b   1.000
_cell.length_c   1.000
_cell.angle_alpha   90.00
_cell.angle_beta   90.00
_cell.angle_gamma   90.00
#
_symmetry.space_group_name_H-M   'P 1'
#
loop_
_entity.id
_entity.type
_entity.pdbx_description
1 polymer ?
#
loop_
_entity_poly.entity_id
_entity_poly.type
_entity_poly.pdbx_seq_one_letter_code
_entity_poly.pdbx_strand_id
1 'polypeptide(L)'
;MVTIKKATQAQTIAAIKSGDFSEVDKIEETAKKDARQVFDAVSFGAVPLIWYDLPPVRCQSGAVSFMRYALHRSTKKADHLQLSCMEIKDGRMIPTSDHQYNITDGGFSEFFRDLPHVINVNYLEQ
;
A
#
# COMPACT_ATOMS: atom_id res chain seq x y z
N MET A 1 7.98 9.54 6.13
CA MET A 1 7.81 8.63 4.97
C MET A 1 8.42 7.29 5.31
N VAL A 2 7.73 6.19 4.99
CA VAL A 2 8.23 4.82 5.18
C VAL A 2 8.21 4.10 3.84
N THR A 3 9.26 3.35 3.51
CA THR A 3 9.30 2.55 2.29
C THR A 3 9.03 1.09 2.63
N ILE A 4 8.02 0.51 2.02
CA ILE A 4 7.74 -0.93 2.13
C ILE A 4 8.16 -1.58 0.82
N LYS A 5 9.01 -2.60 0.92
CA LYS A 5 9.58 -3.32 -0.23
C LYS A 5 9.52 -4.83 0.00
N LYS A 6 8.73 -5.52 -0.83
CA LYS A 6 8.62 -6.98 -0.84
C LYS A 6 9.81 -7.61 -1.56
N ALA A 7 9.92 -8.94 -1.54
CA ALA A 7 10.90 -9.65 -2.34
C ALA A 7 10.58 -9.53 -3.84
N THR A 8 11.62 -9.41 -4.67
CA THR A 8 11.44 -9.35 -6.12
C THR A 8 11.16 -10.74 -6.68
N GLN A 9 10.48 -10.82 -7.82
CA GLN A 9 10.32 -12.10 -8.53
C GLN A 9 11.67 -12.77 -8.84
N ALA A 10 12.70 -11.99 -9.16
CA ALA A 10 14.04 -12.51 -9.42
C ALA A 10 14.66 -13.17 -8.17
N GLN A 11 14.55 -12.54 -7.00
CA GLN A 11 14.99 -13.11 -5.72
C GLN A 11 14.20 -14.38 -5.38
N THR A 12 12.89 -14.37 -5.55
CA THR A 12 12.05 -15.57 -5.31
C THR A 12 12.43 -16.71 -6.25
N ILE A 13 12.68 -16.44 -7.52
CA ILE A 13 13.13 -17.47 -8.48
C ILE A 13 14.51 -18.02 -8.08
N ALA A 14 15.44 -17.17 -7.63
CA ALA A 14 16.75 -17.61 -7.16
C ALA A 14 16.65 -18.50 -5.91
N ALA A 15 15.78 -18.14 -4.97
CA ALA A 15 15.48 -18.94 -3.78
C ALA A 15 14.87 -20.31 -4.16
N ILE A 16 13.90 -20.36 -5.07
CA ILE A 16 13.33 -21.61 -5.58
C ILE A 16 14.40 -22.51 -6.21
N LYS A 17 15.30 -21.93 -7.03
CA LYS A 17 16.36 -22.68 -7.70
C LYS A 17 17.43 -23.22 -6.74
N SER A 18 17.74 -22.48 -5.68
CA SER A 18 18.76 -22.86 -4.69
C SER A 18 18.20 -23.70 -3.54
N GLY A 19 16.89 -23.64 -3.28
CA GLY A 19 16.24 -24.20 -2.10
C GLY A 19 16.40 -23.33 -0.83
N ASP A 20 17.06 -22.17 -0.91
CA ASP A 20 17.29 -21.28 0.22
C ASP A 20 16.40 -20.02 0.13
N PHE A 21 15.47 -19.90 1.06
CA PHE A 21 14.55 -18.76 1.17
C PHE A 21 14.97 -17.73 2.21
N SER A 22 16.10 -17.92 2.89
CA SER A 22 16.48 -17.11 4.05
C SER A 22 16.57 -15.60 3.76
N GLU A 23 16.98 -15.20 2.56
CA GLU A 23 16.98 -13.79 2.13
C GLU A 23 15.56 -13.29 1.86
N VAL A 24 14.76 -14.06 1.12
CA VAL A 24 13.37 -13.73 0.78
C VAL A 24 12.54 -13.55 2.05
N ASP A 25 12.67 -14.49 2.99
CA ASP A 25 11.94 -14.46 4.26
C ASP A 25 12.29 -13.22 5.08
N LYS A 26 13.57 -12.84 5.15
CA LYS A 26 14.00 -11.61 5.86
C LYS A 26 13.39 -10.36 5.24
N ILE A 27 13.32 -10.29 3.91
CA ILE A 27 12.73 -9.16 3.19
C ILE A 27 11.22 -9.10 3.48
N GLU A 28 10.52 -10.23 3.33
CA GLU A 28 9.08 -10.30 3.56
C GLU A 28 8.70 -10.00 5.02
N GLU A 29 9.45 -10.51 5.99
CA GLU A 29 9.21 -10.22 7.41
C GLU A 29 9.40 -8.73 7.73
N THR A 30 10.42 -8.10 7.14
CA THR A 30 10.64 -6.64 7.28
C THR A 30 9.48 -5.87 6.64
N ALA A 31 9.12 -6.20 5.41
CA ALA A 31 8.02 -5.55 4.68
C ALA A 31 6.68 -5.68 5.43
N LYS A 32 6.40 -6.87 5.98
CA LYS A 32 5.20 -7.16 6.75
C LYS A 32 5.16 -6.39 8.06
N LYS A 33 6.29 -6.26 8.75
CA LYS A 33 6.40 -5.44 9.96
C LYS A 33 6.11 -3.98 9.68
N ASP A 34 6.72 -3.40 8.64
CA ASP A 34 6.52 -2.00 8.28
C ASP A 34 5.08 -1.74 7.80
N ALA A 35 4.52 -2.66 6.99
CA ALA A 35 3.12 -2.59 6.58
C ALA A 35 2.15 -2.70 7.76
N ARG A 36 2.45 -3.54 8.76
CA ARG A 36 1.64 -3.67 9.98
C ARG A 36 1.63 -2.35 10.74
N GLN A 37 2.77 -1.70 10.89
CA GLN A 37 2.86 -0.40 11.57
C GLN A 37 2.01 0.67 10.86
N VAL A 38 2.05 0.72 9.52
CA VAL A 38 1.20 1.62 8.72
C VAL A 38 -0.29 1.32 8.94
N PHE A 39 -0.68 0.04 8.82
CA PHE A 39 -2.07 -0.38 8.97
C PHE A 39 -2.61 -0.07 10.38
N ASP A 40 -1.83 -0.37 11.40
CA ASP A 40 -2.20 -0.16 12.80
C ASP A 40 -2.26 1.33 13.15
N ALA A 41 -1.36 2.15 12.62
CA ALA A 41 -1.37 3.60 12.84
C ALA A 41 -2.70 4.24 12.41
N VAL A 42 -3.26 3.80 11.28
CA VAL A 42 -4.58 4.25 10.82
C VAL A 42 -5.70 3.55 11.58
N SER A 43 -5.59 2.23 11.81
CA SER A 43 -6.61 1.43 12.51
C SER A 43 -6.88 1.90 13.93
N PHE A 44 -5.84 2.29 14.66
CA PHE A 44 -5.96 2.83 16.02
C PHE A 44 -6.23 4.33 16.05
N GLY A 45 -6.21 5.01 14.89
CA GLY A 45 -6.48 6.45 14.78
C GLY A 45 -5.31 7.33 15.23
N ALA A 46 -4.10 6.79 15.35
CA ALA A 46 -2.89 7.60 15.61
C ALA A 46 -2.58 8.54 14.42
N VAL A 47 -2.94 8.10 13.21
CA VAL A 47 -2.82 8.88 11.98
C VAL A 47 -4.17 8.85 11.26
N PRO A 48 -4.72 9.99 10.83
CA PRO A 48 -6.03 10.03 10.18
C PRO A 48 -6.00 9.40 8.77
N LEU A 49 -4.88 9.55 8.06
CA LEU A 49 -4.74 9.13 6.68
C LEU A 49 -3.26 8.89 6.34
N ILE A 50 -3.01 7.84 5.58
CA ILE A 50 -1.74 7.61 4.87
C ILE A 50 -2.00 7.49 3.37
N TRP A 51 -1.01 7.78 2.54
CA TRP A 51 -1.13 7.56 1.10
C TRP A 51 0.19 7.16 0.46
N TYR A 52 0.07 6.50 -0.70
CA TYR A 52 1.18 6.25 -1.60
C TYR A 52 0.74 6.46 -3.04
N ASP A 53 1.68 6.91 -3.87
CA ASP A 53 1.46 7.16 -5.28
C ASP A 53 2.16 6.07 -6.09
N LEU A 54 1.49 5.57 -7.12
CA LEU A 54 2.12 4.70 -8.11
C LEU A 54 2.99 5.54 -9.07
N PRO A 55 3.97 4.91 -9.76
CA PRO A 55 4.77 5.60 -10.75
C PRO A 55 3.91 6.34 -11.78
N PRO A 56 4.25 7.60 -12.13
CA PRO A 56 3.46 8.38 -13.06
C PRO A 56 3.58 7.84 -14.48
N VAL A 57 2.50 7.97 -15.24
CA VAL A 57 2.42 7.69 -16.67
C VAL A 57 2.21 8.99 -17.44
N ARG A 58 2.82 9.09 -18.62
CA ARG A 58 2.58 10.21 -19.53
C ARG A 58 1.46 9.83 -20.49
N CYS A 59 0.36 10.56 -20.44
CA CYS A 59 -0.75 10.41 -21.38
C CYS A 59 -0.33 10.85 -22.78
N GLN A 60 -1.05 10.39 -23.80
CA GLN A 60 -0.87 10.83 -25.19
C GLN A 60 -1.02 12.35 -25.37
N SER A 61 -1.84 13.00 -24.52
CA SER A 61 -2.00 14.45 -24.48
C SER A 61 -0.79 15.20 -23.92
N GLY A 62 0.25 14.50 -23.44
CA GLY A 62 1.41 15.08 -22.75
C GLY A 62 1.21 15.28 -21.25
N ALA A 63 -0.03 15.21 -20.77
CA ALA A 63 -0.38 15.26 -19.35
C ALA A 63 0.30 14.13 -18.55
N VAL A 64 0.66 14.44 -17.30
CA VAL A 64 1.16 13.44 -16.35
C VAL A 64 -0.01 12.97 -15.49
N SER A 65 -0.17 11.66 -15.39
CA SER A 65 -1.20 11.01 -14.58
C SER A 65 -0.56 9.99 -13.65
N PHE A 66 -1.07 9.84 -12.43
CA PHE A 66 -0.67 8.79 -11.51
C PHE A 66 -1.85 8.34 -10.64
N MET A 67 -1.79 7.10 -10.17
CA MET A 67 -2.77 6.59 -9.22
C MET A 67 -2.30 6.86 -7.79
N ARG A 68 -3.15 7.48 -6.98
CA ARG A 68 -2.98 7.64 -5.53
C ARG A 68 -3.87 6.67 -4.79
N TYR A 69 -3.30 5.97 -3.83
CA TYR A 69 -4.03 5.13 -2.89
C TYR A 69 -3.93 5.76 -1.50
N ALA A 70 -5.07 6.05 -0.90
CA ALA A 70 -5.18 6.65 0.42
C ALA A 70 -5.91 5.69 1.37
N LEU A 71 -5.25 5.29 2.45
CA LEU A 71 -5.82 4.45 3.49
C LEU A 71 -6.25 5.32 4.67
N HIS A 72 -7.50 5.20 5.06
CA HIS A 72 -8.09 5.90 6.19
C HIS A 72 -9.15 5.01 6.85
N ARG A 73 -9.63 5.39 8.04
CA ARG A 73 -10.79 4.71 8.65
C ARG A 73 -12.01 4.81 7.74
N SER A 74 -12.73 3.71 7.57
CA SER A 74 -13.92 3.68 6.72
C SER A 74 -15.01 4.56 7.32
N THR A 75 -15.59 5.44 6.50
CA THR A 75 -16.78 6.22 6.87
C THR A 75 -18.07 5.41 6.71
N LYS A 76 -17.96 4.22 6.10
CA LYS A 76 -19.10 3.33 5.79
C LYS A 76 -19.27 2.21 6.82
N LYS A 77 -18.17 1.76 7.45
CA LYS A 77 -18.15 0.66 8.44
C LYS A 77 -17.13 0.96 9.54
N ALA A 78 -17.55 0.96 10.80
CA ALA A 78 -16.71 1.41 11.91
C ALA A 78 -15.49 0.50 12.20
N ASP A 79 -15.58 -0.77 11.85
CA ASP A 79 -14.60 -1.83 12.05
C ASP A 79 -13.71 -2.09 10.81
N HIS A 80 -13.71 -1.17 9.84
CA HIS A 80 -12.95 -1.31 8.60
C HIS A 80 -12.04 -0.11 8.34
N LEU A 81 -10.92 -0.38 7.65
CA LEU A 81 -10.23 0.64 6.89
C LEU A 81 -10.76 0.70 5.46
N GLN A 82 -10.71 1.88 4.85
CA GLN A 82 -10.98 2.06 3.43
C GLN A 82 -9.70 2.51 2.74
N LEU A 83 -9.34 1.79 1.67
CA LEU A 83 -8.31 2.18 0.70
C LEU A 83 -9.02 2.80 -0.49
N SER A 84 -8.96 4.12 -0.58
CA SER A 84 -9.55 4.92 -1.65
C SER A 84 -8.51 5.12 -2.75
N CYS A 85 -8.87 4.79 -3.98
CA CYS A 85 -8.03 4.91 -5.16
C CYS A 85 -8.52 6.05 -6.05
N MET A 86 -7.60 6.89 -6.49
CA MET A 86 -7.91 8.08 -7.28
C MET A 86 -6.83 8.26 -8.35
N GLU A 87 -7.23 8.62 -9.56
CA GLU A 87 -6.32 9.14 -10.56
C GLU A 87 -6.08 10.64 -10.29
N ILE A 88 -4.82 11.04 -10.20
CA ILE A 88 -4.41 12.45 -10.18
C ILE A 88 -3.89 12.79 -11.57
N LYS A 89 -4.59 13.67 -12.28
CA LYS A 89 -4.25 14.08 -13.63
C LYS A 89 -4.40 15.59 -13.78
N ASP A 90 -3.30 16.26 -14.15
CA ASP A 90 -3.25 17.72 -14.27
C ASP A 90 -3.81 18.45 -13.03
N GLY A 91 -3.48 17.93 -11.83
CA GLY A 91 -3.96 18.45 -10.55
C GLY A 91 -5.43 18.15 -10.23
N ARG A 92 -6.16 17.48 -11.13
CA ARG A 92 -7.53 17.03 -10.89
C ARG A 92 -7.53 15.64 -10.26
N MET A 93 -8.41 15.45 -9.30
CA MET A 93 -8.62 14.18 -8.61
C MET A 93 -9.87 13.50 -9.18
N ILE A 94 -9.69 12.29 -9.70
CA ILE A 94 -10.76 11.47 -10.28
C ILE A 94 -10.88 10.20 -9.43
N PRO A 95 -11.93 10.06 -8.60
CA PRO A 95 -12.14 8.83 -7.82
C PRO A 95 -12.35 7.64 -8.75
N THR A 96 -11.69 6.51 -8.49
CA THR A 96 -11.78 5.32 -9.35
C THR A 96 -12.39 4.13 -8.63
N SER A 97 -11.95 3.83 -7.42
CA SER A 97 -12.41 2.66 -6.68
C SER A 97 -12.11 2.78 -5.19
N ASP A 98 -12.89 2.06 -4.38
CA ASP A 98 -12.65 1.89 -2.96
C ASP A 98 -12.54 0.39 -2.65
N HIS A 99 -11.66 0.04 -1.72
CA HIS A 99 -11.61 -1.29 -1.12
C HIS A 99 -11.68 -1.17 0.40
N GLN A 100 -12.34 -2.12 1.09
CA GLN A 100 -12.47 -2.09 2.54
C GLN A 100 -11.80 -3.31 3.17
N TYR A 101 -10.94 -3.07 4.16
CA TYR A 101 -10.24 -4.10 4.92
C TYR A 101 -10.83 -4.21 6.33
N ASN A 102 -11.26 -5.39 6.75
CA ASN A 102 -11.72 -5.61 8.12
C ASN A 102 -10.53 -5.53 9.10
N ILE A 103 -10.65 -4.71 10.15
CA ILE A 103 -9.55 -4.48 11.11
C ILE A 103 -9.28 -5.74 11.95
N THR A 104 -10.32 -6.49 12.29
CA THR A 104 -10.28 -7.62 13.22
C THR A 104 -10.23 -8.99 12.55
N ASP A 105 -10.62 -9.09 11.29
CA ASP A 105 -10.78 -10.37 10.59
C ASP A 105 -10.01 -10.38 9.27
N GLY A 106 -8.74 -10.76 9.32
CA GLY A 106 -7.91 -11.03 8.13
C GLY A 106 -7.53 -9.81 7.27
N GLY A 107 -8.13 -8.63 7.46
CA GLY A 107 -7.95 -7.49 6.54
C GLY A 107 -6.53 -6.94 6.47
N PHE A 108 -5.70 -7.12 7.50
CA PHE A 108 -4.27 -6.82 7.37
C PHE A 108 -3.57 -7.73 6.35
N SER A 109 -3.88 -9.03 6.35
CA SER A 109 -3.29 -9.97 5.40
C SER A 109 -3.71 -9.64 3.97
N GLU A 110 -4.97 -9.23 3.78
CA GLU A 110 -5.47 -8.75 2.49
C GLU A 110 -4.77 -7.47 2.06
N PHE A 111 -4.73 -6.46 2.94
CA PHE A 111 -4.01 -5.21 2.70
C PHE A 111 -2.56 -5.46 2.30
N PHE A 112 -1.82 -6.26 3.07
CA PHE A 112 -0.43 -6.56 2.79
C PHE A 112 -0.27 -7.28 1.46
N ARG A 113 -1.12 -8.26 1.14
CA ARG A 113 -1.10 -8.96 -0.15
C ARG A 113 -1.30 -7.99 -1.31
N ASP A 114 -2.26 -7.08 -1.19
CA ASP A 114 -2.65 -6.15 -2.25
C ASP A 114 -1.65 -5.01 -2.46
N LEU A 115 -0.73 -4.78 -1.51
CA LEU A 115 0.32 -3.77 -1.68
C LEU A 115 1.18 -4.05 -2.93
N PRO A 116 1.53 -3.01 -3.71
CA PRO A 116 2.56 -3.11 -4.73
C PRO A 116 3.89 -3.61 -4.16
N HIS A 117 4.76 -4.08 -5.05
CA HIS A 117 6.08 -4.60 -4.67
C HIS A 117 6.95 -3.57 -3.93
N VAL A 118 6.89 -2.29 -4.33
CA VAL A 118 7.53 -1.17 -3.64
C VAL A 118 6.53 -0.04 -3.53
N ILE A 119 6.40 0.51 -2.33
CA ILE A 119 5.64 1.73 -2.09
C ILE A 119 6.38 2.66 -1.14
N ASN A 120 6.19 3.97 -1.34
CA ASN A 120 6.63 5.01 -0.42
C ASN A 120 5.39 5.59 0.25
N VAL A 121 5.20 5.24 1.52
CA VAL A 121 4.06 5.64 2.33
C VAL A 121 4.32 6.99 2.97
N ASN A 122 3.41 7.91 2.72
CA ASN A 122 3.34 9.23 3.32
C ASN A 122 2.25 9.26 4.39
N TYR A 123 2.45 10.10 5.39
CA TYR A 123 1.55 10.28 6.53
C TYR A 123 1.01 11.69 6.47
N LEU A 124 -0.29 11.86 6.68
CA LEU A 124 -0.86 13.20 6.81
C LEU A 124 -0.37 13.77 8.13
N GLU A 125 0.33 14.90 8.08
CA GLU A 125 0.77 15.62 9.27
C GLU A 125 -0.46 15.96 10.14
N GLN A 126 -0.27 15.89 11.46
CA GLN A 126 -1.29 16.31 12.44
C GLN A 126 -1.36 17.83 12.53
#